data_AF-A0A182I4H3-F1
#
_entry.id   AF-A0A182I4H3-F1
#
_cell.length_a   1.000
_cell.length_b   1.000
_cell.length_c   1.000
_cell.angle_alpha   90.00
_cell.angle_beta   90.00
_cell.angle_gamma   90.00
#
_symmetry.space_group_name_H-M   'P 1'
#
loop_
_entity.id
_entity.type
_entity.pdbx_description
1 polymer ?
#
loop_
_entity_poly.entity_id
_entity_poly.type
_entity_poly.pdbx_seq_one_letter_code
_entity_poly.pdbx_strand_id
1 'polypeptide(L)'
;MDNADQEIDTKQEELRRKKQEKLLAKKAAAREAQNQLYRDHLKRERDFSDQTERAFFADWETLCAQVQSGQLVEELRQQQQCFGTVFDRKNECIRRLVGAQEEVQEIHTKCLARLGNVLDYYIRLKDFLTATVLEHYESESQKLLKEFREEVESKESFSTSQMELLESSLAELLSKMKLDESNDREWLLAANNQNISAQVEKCEIIRDHKFNEMSALYRQLRATLDDYFQTVLYPERQAAYHGLVQRTEDDDKIFNKNCCEMAVLQSKKTQLEHTLKLARIGARRKLRTRHNYRRLLEMKVLLLKKQQQQLDDEHQRCLKWICSFTHQLRKLLAEHFAWGEKIAKMALICTQYETEQDQRYAARWFQPEPDDGKRLHKPEAHDDTFDYLIHKINRVEAINIVLREEKLRLKRKNDELQTKFKAYCGLHNITAPEKLHLCGRGADERTSQP
;
A
#
# COMPACT_ATOMS: atom_id res chain seq x y z
N MET A 1 -11.02 0.79 30.15
CA MET A 1 -11.10 -0.11 28.99
C MET A 1 -9.74 -0.07 28.34
N ASP A 2 -8.81 -0.83 28.92
CA ASP A 2 -7.43 -0.92 28.47
C ASP A 2 -7.27 -2.31 27.86
N ASN A 3 -7.35 -2.38 26.53
CA ASN A 3 -7.01 -3.60 25.81
C ASN A 3 -5.50 -3.61 25.63
N ALA A 4 -4.89 -4.59 26.31
CA ALA A 4 -3.48 -4.88 26.33
C ALA A 4 -2.90 -5.06 24.92
N ASP A 5 -1.81 -4.34 24.69
CA ASP A 5 -0.76 -4.68 23.75
C ASP A 5 -0.32 -6.13 24.00
N GLN A 6 -0.79 -7.05 23.16
CA GLN A 6 -0.16 -8.35 23.01
C GLN A 6 1.09 -8.14 22.16
N GLU A 7 2.20 -7.75 22.81
CA GLU A 7 3.54 -8.02 22.28
C GLU A 7 3.63 -9.52 22.02
N ILE A 8 3.54 -9.90 20.75
CA ILE A 8 3.85 -11.25 20.28
C ILE A 8 5.31 -11.51 20.67
N ASP A 9 5.52 -12.34 21.71
CA ASP A 9 6.83 -12.74 22.19
C ASP A 9 7.60 -13.43 21.05
N THR A 10 8.42 -12.64 20.37
CA THR A 10 9.22 -13.02 19.18
C THR A 10 10.08 -14.26 19.45
N LYS A 11 10.49 -14.49 20.70
CA LYS A 11 11.24 -15.68 21.11
C LYS A 11 10.39 -16.95 21.11
N GLN A 12 9.11 -16.86 21.48
CA GLN A 12 8.18 -17.99 21.40
C GLN A 12 7.85 -18.38 19.96
N GLU A 13 7.71 -17.40 19.06
CA GLU A 13 7.51 -17.68 17.63
C GLU A 13 8.74 -18.31 16.99
N GLU A 14 9.96 -17.85 17.30
CA GLU A 14 11.19 -18.47 16.81
C GLU A 14 11.36 -19.92 17.30
N LEU A 15 11.03 -20.19 18.57
CA LEU A 15 11.04 -21.56 19.12
C LEU A 15 10.00 -22.46 18.45
N ARG A 16 8.81 -21.94 18.14
CA ARG A 16 7.78 -22.67 17.39
C ARG A 16 8.24 -22.97 15.97
N ARG A 17 8.82 -22.01 15.26
CA ARG A 17 9.40 -22.19 13.91
C ARG A 17 10.49 -23.26 13.91
N LYS A 18 11.47 -23.19 14.82
CA LYS A 18 12.55 -24.19 14.95
C LYS A 18 12.02 -25.59 15.28
N LYS A 19 10.98 -25.72 16.12
CA LYS A 19 10.34 -27.01 16.40
C LYS A 19 9.62 -27.56 15.16
N GLN A 20 8.92 -26.71 14.42
CA GLN A 20 8.19 -27.09 13.22
C GLN A 20 9.15 -27.53 12.10
N GLU A 21 10.27 -26.82 11.94
CA GLU A 21 11.34 -27.14 10.99
C GLU A 21 12.02 -28.48 11.34
N LYS A 22 12.36 -28.72 12.61
CA LYS A 22 12.85 -30.03 13.08
C LYS A 22 11.85 -31.17 12.83
N LEU A 23 10.56 -30.91 12.99
CA LEU A 23 9.51 -31.91 12.80
C LEU A 23 9.31 -32.23 11.32
N LEU A 24 9.44 -31.24 10.43
CA LEU A 24 9.45 -31.43 8.98
C LEU A 24 10.68 -32.20 8.52
N ALA A 25 11.87 -31.85 9.02
CA ALA A 25 13.10 -32.58 8.72
C ALA A 25 13.03 -34.05 9.18
N LYS A 26 12.47 -34.31 10.37
CA LYS A 26 12.26 -35.68 10.87
C LYS A 26 11.26 -36.47 10.01
N LYS A 27 10.19 -35.84 9.54
CA LYS A 27 9.22 -36.46 8.61
C LYS A 27 9.84 -36.76 7.25
N ALA A 28 10.69 -35.87 6.73
CA ALA A 28 11.42 -36.07 5.49
C ALA A 28 12.38 -37.27 5.60
N ALA A 29 13.21 -37.29 6.65
CA ALA A 29 14.13 -38.39 6.92
C ALA A 29 13.42 -39.75 7.11
N ALA A 30 12.25 -39.76 7.77
CA ALA A 30 11.45 -40.97 7.94
C ALA A 30 10.90 -41.50 6.60
N ARG A 31 10.43 -40.63 5.71
CA ARG A 31 10.01 -41.02 4.35
C ARG A 31 11.18 -41.52 3.51
N GLU A 32 12.34 -40.90 3.65
CA GLU A 32 13.53 -41.30 2.93
C GLU A 32 14.02 -42.69 3.36
N ALA A 33 14.01 -42.96 4.67
CA ALA A 33 14.27 -44.29 5.22
C ALA A 33 13.24 -45.34 4.75
N GLN A 34 11.96 -44.97 4.70
CA GLN A 34 10.91 -45.86 4.19
C GLN A 34 11.10 -46.16 2.69
N ASN A 35 11.44 -45.16 1.88
CA ASN A 35 11.74 -45.34 0.46
C ASN A 35 12.98 -46.23 0.26
N GLN A 36 13.99 -46.10 1.12
CA GLN A 36 15.17 -46.96 1.10
C GLN A 36 14.80 -48.43 1.40
N LEU A 37 13.92 -48.67 2.39
CA LEU A 37 13.43 -50.01 2.70
C LEU A 37 12.68 -50.65 1.52
N TYR A 38 11.88 -49.89 0.78
CA TYR A 38 11.20 -50.38 -0.42
C TYR A 38 12.17 -50.72 -1.56
N ARG A 39 13.23 -49.92 -1.75
CA ARG A 39 14.29 -50.22 -2.73
C ARG A 39 15.00 -51.53 -2.41
N ASP A 40 15.29 -51.75 -1.13
CA ASP A 40 15.96 -52.96 -0.70
C ASP A 40 15.06 -54.20 -0.77
N HIS A 41 13.73 -54.03 -0.71
CA HIS A 41 12.79 -55.16 -0.72
C HIS A 41 12.88 -55.99 -2.00
N LEU A 42 12.86 -55.36 -3.18
CA LEU A 42 12.94 -56.08 -4.47
C LEU A 42 14.30 -56.75 -4.67
N LYS A 43 15.36 -56.13 -4.14
CA LYS A 43 16.71 -56.71 -4.15
C LYS A 43 16.82 -57.93 -3.24
N ARG A 44 16.26 -57.86 -2.03
CA ARG A 44 16.16 -58.99 -1.10
C ARG A 44 15.30 -60.14 -1.64
N GLU A 45 14.17 -59.81 -2.28
CA GLU A 45 13.30 -60.80 -2.97
C GLU A 45 14.06 -61.54 -4.07
N ARG A 46 14.87 -60.83 -4.86
CA ARG A 46 15.75 -61.45 -5.86
C ARG A 46 16.76 -62.38 -5.23
N ASP A 47 17.51 -61.89 -4.23
CA ASP A 47 18.55 -62.68 -3.56
C ASP A 47 17.95 -63.93 -2.90
N PHE A 48 16.74 -63.82 -2.35
CA PHE A 48 15.97 -64.94 -1.80
C PHE A 48 15.51 -65.92 -2.89
N SER A 49 15.02 -65.43 -4.03
CA SER A 49 14.63 -66.26 -5.18
C SER A 49 15.83 -67.04 -5.73
N ASP A 50 16.98 -66.40 -5.89
CA ASP A 50 18.22 -67.03 -6.37
C ASP A 50 18.74 -68.09 -5.38
N GLN A 51 18.65 -67.84 -4.06
CA GLN A 51 18.99 -68.84 -3.04
C GLN A 51 18.04 -70.03 -3.06
N THR A 52 16.74 -69.78 -3.17
CA THR A 52 15.70 -70.82 -3.18
C THR A 52 15.82 -71.69 -4.43
N GLU A 53 16.10 -71.09 -5.58
CA GLU A 53 16.36 -71.79 -6.84
C GLU A 53 17.53 -72.77 -6.73
N ARG A 54 18.67 -72.29 -6.19
CA ARG A 54 19.87 -73.14 -6.00
C ARG A 54 19.63 -74.29 -5.05
N ALA A 55 18.95 -74.04 -3.93
CA ALA A 55 18.62 -75.08 -2.95
C ALA A 55 17.66 -76.12 -3.55
N PHE A 56 16.60 -75.66 -4.22
CA PHE A 56 15.61 -76.52 -4.86
C PHE A 56 16.23 -77.44 -5.92
N PHE A 57 17.08 -76.90 -6.81
CA PHE A 57 17.72 -77.73 -7.84
C PHE A 57 18.80 -78.66 -7.29
N ALA A 58 19.49 -78.30 -6.21
CA ALA A 58 20.41 -79.21 -5.52
C ALA A 58 19.65 -80.41 -4.91
N ASP A 59 18.51 -80.16 -4.27
CA ASP A 59 17.65 -81.22 -3.73
C ASP A 59 17.06 -82.08 -4.87
N TRP A 60 16.69 -81.46 -5.99
CA TRP A 60 16.18 -82.14 -7.18
C TRP A 60 17.22 -83.07 -7.83
N GLU A 61 18.47 -82.62 -7.96
CA GLU A 61 19.60 -83.44 -8.44
C GLU A 61 19.82 -84.67 -7.55
N THR A 62 19.72 -84.47 -6.23
CA THR A 62 19.87 -85.54 -5.24
C THR A 62 18.76 -86.59 -5.38
N LEU A 63 17.53 -86.15 -5.66
CA LEU A 63 16.36 -87.00 -5.87
C LEU A 63 16.48 -87.78 -7.19
N CYS A 64 16.91 -87.13 -8.28
CA CYS A 64 17.20 -87.79 -9.56
C CYS A 64 18.28 -88.87 -9.44
N ALA A 65 19.29 -88.70 -8.57
CA ALA A 65 20.35 -89.69 -8.35
C ALA A 65 19.88 -90.95 -7.58
N GLN A 66 18.79 -90.86 -6.81
CA GLN A 66 18.26 -91.98 -6.00
C GLN A 66 17.26 -92.86 -6.75
N VAL A 67 16.73 -92.39 -7.88
CA VAL A 67 15.72 -93.10 -8.68
C VAL A 67 16.38 -94.13 -9.59
N GLN A 68 15.96 -95.40 -9.46
CA GLN A 68 16.54 -96.53 -10.21
C GLN A 68 15.90 -96.74 -11.61
N SER A 69 14.78 -96.07 -11.91
CA SER A 69 14.07 -96.17 -13.19
C SER A 69 14.53 -95.09 -14.16
N GLY A 70 15.13 -95.47 -15.29
CA GLY A 70 15.63 -94.53 -16.30
C GLY A 70 14.54 -93.66 -16.95
N GLN A 71 13.32 -94.17 -17.14
CA GLN A 71 12.21 -93.38 -17.69
C GLN A 71 11.74 -92.29 -16.71
N LEU A 72 11.70 -92.61 -15.42
CA LEU A 72 11.28 -91.67 -14.38
C LEU A 72 12.32 -90.56 -14.16
N VAL A 73 13.61 -90.87 -14.29
CA VAL A 73 14.70 -89.87 -14.26
C VAL A 73 14.57 -88.89 -15.42
N GLU A 74 14.21 -89.36 -16.61
CA GLU A 74 14.07 -88.50 -17.78
C GLU A 74 12.84 -87.56 -17.67
N GLU A 75 11.73 -88.06 -17.14
CA GLU A 75 10.55 -87.23 -16.81
C GLU A 75 10.88 -86.18 -15.73
N LEU A 76 11.64 -86.57 -14.68
CA LEU A 76 12.09 -85.65 -13.64
C LEU A 76 13.03 -84.56 -14.19
N ARG A 77 13.87 -84.88 -15.18
CA ARG A 77 14.71 -83.89 -15.87
C ARG A 77 13.90 -82.95 -16.77
N GLN A 78 12.87 -83.46 -17.45
CA GLN A 78 11.95 -82.59 -18.19
C GLN A 78 11.22 -81.62 -17.27
N GLN A 79 10.76 -82.10 -16.10
CA GLN A 79 10.16 -81.24 -15.07
C GLN A 79 11.18 -80.23 -14.50
N GLN A 80 12.42 -80.63 -14.25
CA GLN A 80 13.51 -79.73 -13.85
C GLN A 80 13.68 -78.58 -14.85
N GLN A 81 13.66 -78.89 -16.15
CA GLN A 81 13.77 -77.91 -17.22
C GLN A 81 12.56 -76.97 -17.25
N CYS A 82 11.35 -77.49 -17.06
CA CYS A 82 10.14 -76.67 -16.93
C CYS A 82 10.22 -75.72 -15.72
N PHE A 83 10.61 -76.21 -14.54
CA PHE A 83 10.77 -75.36 -13.35
C PHE A 83 11.87 -74.32 -13.54
N GLY A 84 12.98 -74.66 -14.20
CA GLY A 84 14.05 -73.72 -14.55
C GLY A 84 13.53 -72.54 -15.35
N THR A 85 12.73 -72.81 -16.40
CA THR A 85 12.12 -71.74 -17.20
C THR A 85 11.17 -70.84 -16.41
N VAL A 86 10.52 -71.35 -15.36
CA VAL A 86 9.63 -70.57 -14.49
C VAL A 86 10.43 -69.66 -13.55
N PHE A 87 11.50 -70.18 -12.94
CA PHE A 87 12.43 -69.39 -12.13
C PHE A 87 13.11 -68.29 -12.96
N ASP A 88 13.59 -68.62 -14.17
CA ASP A 88 14.17 -67.66 -15.10
C ASP A 88 13.21 -66.53 -15.43
N ARG A 89 11.94 -66.85 -15.75
CA ARG A 89 10.91 -65.85 -16.03
C ARG A 89 10.60 -64.96 -14.84
N LYS A 90 10.53 -65.54 -13.63
CA LYS A 90 10.31 -64.79 -12.39
C LYS A 90 11.49 -63.84 -12.11
N ASN A 91 12.72 -64.34 -12.15
CA ASN A 91 13.93 -63.58 -11.87
C ASN A 91 14.16 -62.48 -12.93
N GLU A 92 13.82 -62.73 -14.19
CA GLU A 92 13.82 -61.74 -15.27
C GLU A 92 12.78 -60.64 -15.04
N CYS A 93 11.58 -60.98 -14.57
CA CYS A 93 10.55 -60.00 -14.22
C CYS A 93 11.01 -59.09 -13.07
N ILE A 94 11.59 -59.66 -12.01
CA ILE A 94 12.16 -58.90 -10.89
C ILE A 94 13.28 -57.97 -11.38
N ARG A 95 14.17 -58.45 -12.26
CA ARG A 95 15.24 -57.62 -12.86
C ARG A 95 14.68 -56.42 -13.63
N ARG A 96 13.64 -56.63 -14.45
CA ARG A 96 13.00 -55.55 -15.20
C ARG A 96 12.33 -54.52 -14.28
N LEU A 97 11.68 -54.98 -13.21
CA LEU A 97 11.05 -54.09 -12.23
C LEU A 97 12.09 -53.22 -11.50
N VAL A 98 13.23 -53.80 -11.12
CA VAL A 98 14.34 -53.04 -10.52
C VAL A 98 14.89 -52.01 -11.50
N GLY A 99 15.14 -52.38 -12.76
CA GLY A 99 15.61 -51.45 -13.79
C GLY A 99 14.63 -50.31 -14.05
N ALA A 100 13.33 -50.60 -14.20
CA ALA A 100 12.30 -49.58 -14.36
C ALA A 100 12.21 -48.63 -13.16
N GLN A 101 12.42 -49.15 -11.93
CA GLN A 101 12.46 -48.31 -10.73
C GLN A 101 13.66 -47.36 -10.73
N GLU A 102 14.84 -47.82 -11.16
CA GLU A 102 16.04 -46.99 -11.29
C GLU A 102 15.86 -45.88 -12.34
N GLU A 103 15.29 -46.20 -13.50
CA GLU A 103 14.98 -45.23 -14.55
C GLU A 103 13.98 -44.15 -14.07
N VAL A 104 12.89 -44.57 -13.42
CA VAL A 104 11.90 -43.64 -12.85
C VAL A 104 12.54 -42.75 -11.79
N GLN A 105 13.43 -43.29 -10.97
CA GLN A 105 14.15 -42.52 -9.96
C GLN A 105 15.07 -41.47 -10.61
N GLU A 106 15.79 -41.82 -11.67
CA GLU A 106 16.66 -40.91 -12.40
C GLU A 106 15.87 -39.77 -13.08
N ILE A 107 14.72 -40.09 -13.67
CA ILE A 107 13.82 -39.08 -14.23
C ILE A 107 13.30 -38.17 -13.12
N HIS A 108 12.89 -38.74 -11.99
CA HIS A 108 12.39 -37.96 -10.86
C HIS A 108 13.46 -37.01 -10.30
N THR A 109 14.71 -37.44 -10.14
CA THR A 109 15.79 -36.58 -9.64
C THR A 109 16.11 -35.46 -10.63
N LYS A 110 16.16 -35.74 -11.94
CA LYS A 110 16.32 -34.70 -12.98
C LYS A 110 15.19 -33.67 -12.95
N CYS A 111 13.93 -34.11 -12.82
CA CYS A 111 12.78 -33.21 -12.71
C CYS A 111 12.83 -32.34 -11.45
N LEU A 112 13.21 -32.91 -10.31
CA LEU A 112 13.38 -32.15 -9.06
C LEU A 112 14.50 -31.12 -9.17
N ALA A 113 15.65 -31.48 -9.75
CA ALA A 113 16.75 -30.54 -9.98
C ALA A 113 16.32 -29.39 -10.90
N ARG A 114 15.56 -29.68 -11.96
CA ARG A 114 15.01 -28.65 -12.85
C ARG A 114 14.04 -27.73 -12.12
N LEU A 115 13.15 -28.26 -11.29
CA LEU A 115 12.25 -27.48 -10.45
C LEU A 115 13.03 -26.61 -9.45
N GLY A 116 14.09 -27.13 -8.85
CA GLY A 116 15.00 -26.38 -7.98
C GLY A 116 15.61 -25.18 -8.69
N ASN A 117 16.15 -25.37 -9.89
CA ASN A 117 16.72 -24.27 -10.70
C ASN A 117 15.69 -23.19 -11.05
N VAL A 118 14.44 -23.59 -11.32
CA VAL A 118 13.34 -22.66 -11.59
C VAL A 118 12.99 -21.86 -10.33
N LEU A 119 12.91 -22.51 -9.17
CA LEU A 119 12.68 -21.84 -7.89
C LEU A 119 13.81 -20.85 -7.57
N ASP A 120 15.06 -21.24 -7.76
CA ASP A 120 16.22 -20.36 -7.56
C ASP A 120 16.16 -19.14 -8.48
N TYR A 121 15.73 -19.30 -9.74
CA TYR A 121 15.51 -18.19 -10.66
C TYR A 121 14.42 -17.24 -10.14
N TYR A 122 13.29 -17.76 -9.67
CA TYR A 122 12.22 -16.92 -9.10
C TYR A 122 12.66 -16.19 -7.83
N ILE A 123 13.47 -16.83 -6.98
CA ILE A 123 14.03 -16.19 -5.79
C ILE A 123 14.94 -15.02 -6.21
N ARG A 124 15.86 -15.25 -7.16
CA ARG A 124 16.74 -14.19 -7.68
C ARG A 124 15.95 -13.05 -8.32
N LEU A 125 14.91 -13.35 -9.08
CA LEU A 125 14.04 -12.34 -9.69
C LEU A 125 13.31 -11.51 -8.63
N LYS A 126 12.78 -12.17 -7.60
CA LYS A 126 12.12 -11.51 -6.47
C LYS A 126 13.09 -10.63 -5.70
N ASP A 127 14.30 -11.09 -5.44
CA ASP A 127 15.32 -10.31 -4.73
C ASP A 127 15.78 -9.10 -5.56
N PHE A 128 15.97 -9.29 -6.87
CA PHE A 128 16.26 -8.19 -7.80
C PHE A 128 15.14 -7.14 -7.83
N LEU A 129 13.88 -7.55 -8.00
CA LEU A 129 12.73 -6.65 -7.96
C LEU A 129 12.63 -5.89 -6.63
N THR A 130 12.86 -6.59 -5.52
CA THR A 130 12.81 -5.97 -4.19
C THR A 130 13.91 -4.92 -4.05
N ALA A 131 15.14 -5.21 -4.47
CA ALA A 131 16.26 -4.28 -4.43
C ALA A 131 16.00 -3.03 -5.29
N THR A 132 15.54 -3.22 -6.54
CA THR A 132 15.26 -2.12 -7.46
C THR A 132 14.13 -1.21 -6.97
N VAL A 133 13.07 -1.78 -6.40
CA VAL A 133 11.96 -1.00 -5.81
C VAL A 133 12.44 -0.22 -4.59
N LEU A 134 13.29 -0.82 -3.76
CA LEU A 134 13.83 -0.19 -2.57
C LEU A 134 14.76 0.98 -2.93
N GLU A 135 15.62 0.80 -3.94
CA GLU A 135 16.48 1.87 -4.49
C GLU A 135 15.65 3.03 -5.07
N HIS A 136 14.57 2.73 -5.82
CA HIS A 136 13.66 3.76 -6.32
C HIS A 136 12.99 4.54 -5.17
N TYR A 137 12.50 3.83 -4.16
CA TYR A 137 11.88 4.45 -3.00
C TYR A 137 12.85 5.36 -2.23
N GLU A 138 14.09 4.91 -2.01
CA GLU A 138 15.12 5.71 -1.35
C GLU A 138 15.48 6.96 -2.16
N SER A 139 15.59 6.83 -3.48
CA SER A 139 15.84 7.95 -4.39
C SER A 139 14.71 8.98 -4.38
N GLU A 140 13.45 8.53 -4.49
CA GLU A 140 12.29 9.43 -4.41
C GLU A 140 12.17 10.12 -3.05
N SER A 141 12.42 9.38 -1.96
CA SER A 141 12.43 9.93 -0.61
C SER A 141 13.49 11.03 -0.45
N GLN A 142 14.71 10.80 -0.94
CA GLN A 142 15.78 11.79 -0.91
C GLN A 142 15.45 13.02 -1.76
N LYS A 143 14.86 12.83 -2.93
CA LYS A 143 14.41 13.92 -3.81
C LYS A 143 13.36 14.79 -3.12
N LEU A 144 12.34 14.16 -2.53
CA LEU A 144 11.28 14.87 -1.80
C LEU A 144 11.82 15.64 -0.60
N LEU A 145 12.76 15.06 0.16
CA LEU A 145 13.42 15.74 1.28
C LEU A 145 14.27 16.93 0.83
N LYS A 146 14.85 16.86 -0.38
CA LYS A 146 15.59 17.98 -0.96
C LYS A 146 14.65 19.11 -1.37
N GLU A 147 13.58 18.79 -2.09
CA GLU A 147 12.54 19.76 -2.48
C GLU A 147 11.92 20.46 -1.25
N PHE A 148 11.64 19.69 -0.19
CA PHE A 148 11.12 20.26 1.06
C PHE A 148 12.11 21.22 1.73
N ARG A 149 13.41 20.88 1.75
CA ARG A 149 14.45 21.78 2.29
C ARG A 149 14.56 23.08 1.51
N GLU A 150 14.57 23.00 0.18
CA GLU A 150 14.61 24.16 -0.70
C GLU A 150 13.36 25.06 -0.49
N GLU A 151 12.18 24.47 -0.29
CA GLU A 151 10.96 25.21 0.02
C GLU A 151 11.03 25.93 1.38
N VAL A 152 11.60 25.27 2.41
CA VAL A 152 11.80 25.89 3.73
C VAL A 152 12.76 27.07 3.63
N GLU A 153 13.92 26.90 2.98
CA GLU A 153 14.89 27.99 2.79
C GLU A 153 14.28 29.17 2.02
N SER A 154 13.47 28.90 0.99
CA SER A 154 12.75 29.93 0.22
C SER A 154 11.74 30.69 1.09
N LYS A 155 10.99 29.99 1.96
CA LYS A 155 10.03 30.63 2.88
C LYS A 155 10.72 31.43 3.98
N GLU A 156 11.83 30.93 4.52
CA GLU A 156 12.61 31.64 5.54
C GLU A 156 13.23 32.92 4.98
N SER A 157 13.83 32.85 3.79
CA SER A 157 14.39 34.04 3.11
C SER A 157 13.30 35.07 2.78
N PHE A 158 12.15 34.62 2.28
CA PHE A 158 11.01 35.51 2.04
C PHE A 158 10.49 36.16 3.33
N SER A 159 10.32 35.37 4.40
CA SER A 159 9.89 35.88 5.70
C SER A 159 10.86 36.91 6.28
N THR A 160 12.16 36.66 6.15
CA THR A 160 13.22 37.58 6.61
C THR A 160 13.15 38.89 5.84
N SER A 161 13.06 38.85 4.51
CA SER A 161 12.93 40.05 3.68
C SER A 161 11.66 40.87 4.00
N GLN A 162 10.53 40.20 4.23
CA GLN A 162 9.30 40.88 4.66
C GLN A 162 9.44 41.52 6.05
N MET A 163 10.15 40.87 6.97
CA MET A 163 10.41 41.42 8.31
C MET A 163 11.29 42.67 8.22
N GLU A 164 12.36 42.65 7.43
CA GLU A 164 13.22 43.82 7.17
C GLU A 164 12.44 44.99 6.56
N LEU A 165 11.52 44.73 5.63
CA LEU A 165 10.64 45.75 5.05
C LEU A 165 9.66 46.35 6.10
N LEU A 166 9.12 45.51 6.97
CA LEU A 166 8.25 45.98 8.06
C LEU A 166 9.03 46.79 9.09
N GLU A 167 10.25 46.38 9.43
CA GLU A 167 11.13 47.12 10.34
C GLU A 167 11.52 48.49 9.76
N SER A 168 11.86 48.57 8.47
CA SER A 168 12.19 49.85 7.82
C SER A 168 10.98 50.79 7.77
N SER A 169 9.80 50.29 7.39
CA SER A 169 8.57 51.09 7.38
C SER A 169 8.15 51.55 8.79
N LEU A 170 8.36 50.72 9.81
CA LEU A 170 8.13 51.10 11.20
C LEU A 170 9.11 52.19 11.68
N ALA A 171 10.39 52.08 11.30
CA ALA A 171 11.39 53.10 11.58
C ALA A 171 11.04 54.45 10.94
N GLU A 172 10.61 54.45 9.67
CA GLU A 172 10.13 55.65 8.98
C GLU A 172 8.90 56.27 9.66
N LEU A 173 7.92 55.44 10.03
CA LEU A 173 6.72 55.89 10.73
C LEU A 173 7.07 56.52 12.09
N LEU A 174 7.96 55.91 12.86
CA LEU A 174 8.41 56.44 14.15
C LEU A 174 9.18 57.76 13.98
N SER A 175 10.01 57.88 12.94
CA SER A 175 10.70 59.13 12.61
C SER A 175 9.70 60.24 12.29
N LYS A 176 8.70 59.95 11.46
CA LYS A 176 7.65 60.89 11.10
C LYS A 176 6.81 61.31 12.30
N MET A 177 6.40 60.36 13.16
CA MET A 177 5.65 60.67 14.37
C MET A 177 6.43 61.60 15.31
N LYS A 178 7.74 61.38 15.50
CA LYS A 178 8.57 62.28 16.30
C LYS A 178 8.67 63.68 15.71
N LEU A 179 8.76 63.78 14.39
CA LEU A 179 8.78 65.07 13.70
C LEU A 179 7.45 65.81 13.88
N ASP A 180 6.33 65.11 13.69
CA ASP A 180 4.98 65.67 13.87
C ASP A 180 4.75 66.11 15.32
N GLU A 181 5.16 65.31 16.32
CA GLU A 181 5.13 65.70 17.74
C GLU A 181 5.94 66.96 18.04
N SER A 182 7.12 67.11 17.41
CA SER A 182 7.94 68.32 17.54
C SER A 182 7.25 69.54 16.94
N ASN A 183 6.68 69.39 15.74
CA ASN A 183 5.96 70.46 15.05
C ASN A 183 4.71 70.90 15.85
N ASP A 184 3.94 69.95 16.37
CA ASP A 184 2.77 70.23 17.21
C ASP A 184 3.17 70.97 18.50
N ARG A 185 4.28 70.57 19.12
CA ARG A 185 4.83 71.26 20.29
C ARG A 185 5.23 72.69 19.97
N GLU A 186 5.93 72.92 18.87
CA GLU A 186 6.32 74.27 18.43
C GLU A 186 5.09 75.13 18.13
N TRP A 187 4.10 74.58 17.44
CA TRP A 187 2.86 75.28 17.15
C TRP A 187 2.08 75.66 18.43
N LEU A 188 1.96 74.74 19.39
CA LEU A 188 1.32 74.99 20.68
C LEU A 188 2.07 76.06 21.48
N LEU A 189 3.39 76.04 21.48
CA LEU A 189 4.21 77.06 22.14
C LEU A 189 4.03 78.42 21.47
N ALA A 190 4.01 78.50 20.15
CA ALA A 190 3.78 79.73 19.40
C ALA A 190 2.37 80.30 19.68
N ALA A 191 1.34 79.45 19.67
CA ALA A 191 -0.03 79.85 19.98
C ALA A 191 -0.19 80.31 21.44
N ASN A 192 0.46 79.62 22.38
CA ASN A 192 0.44 80.01 23.79
C ASN A 192 1.17 81.35 24.00
N ASN A 193 2.34 81.55 23.39
CA ASN A 193 3.05 82.83 23.46
C ASN A 193 2.20 83.98 22.92
N GLN A 194 1.48 83.79 21.81
CA GLN A 194 0.55 84.80 21.30
C GLN A 194 -0.59 85.11 22.28
N ASN A 195 -1.15 84.07 22.92
CA ASN A 195 -2.21 84.25 23.92
C ASN A 195 -1.70 84.94 25.18
N ILE A 196 -0.53 84.54 25.70
CA ILE A 196 0.13 85.18 26.83
C ILE A 196 0.39 86.64 26.50
N SER A 197 0.98 86.97 25.36
CA SER A 197 1.23 88.35 24.95
C SER A 197 -0.06 89.17 24.89
N ALA A 198 -1.13 88.62 24.30
CA ALA A 198 -2.42 89.30 24.22
C ALA A 198 -3.09 89.49 25.59
N GLN A 199 -2.91 88.54 26.53
CA GLN A 199 -3.41 88.67 27.89
C GLN A 199 -2.57 89.64 28.72
N VAL A 200 -1.25 89.63 28.57
CA VAL A 200 -0.34 90.60 29.21
C VAL A 200 -0.72 92.01 28.76
N GLU A 201 -0.92 92.24 27.47
CA GLU A 201 -1.34 93.54 26.93
C GLU A 201 -2.70 93.98 27.52
N LYS A 202 -3.70 93.08 27.57
CA LYS A 202 -4.98 93.37 28.24
C LYS A 202 -4.84 93.68 29.72
N CYS A 203 -4.02 92.89 30.43
CA CYS A 203 -3.75 93.08 31.85
C CYS A 203 -3.00 94.37 32.11
N GLU A 204 -2.08 94.79 31.23
CA GLU A 204 -1.38 96.08 31.31
C GLU A 204 -2.36 97.22 31.10
N ILE A 205 -3.22 97.15 30.09
CA ILE A 205 -4.28 98.15 29.86
C ILE A 205 -5.20 98.27 31.08
N ILE A 206 -5.68 97.14 31.63
CA ILE A 206 -6.55 97.13 32.81
C ILE A 206 -5.77 97.62 34.04
N ARG A 207 -4.54 97.18 34.24
CA ARG A 207 -3.68 97.59 35.36
C ARG A 207 -3.47 99.09 35.30
N ASP A 208 -3.09 99.65 34.16
CA ASP A 208 -2.84 101.08 34.02
C ASP A 208 -4.13 101.88 34.23
N HIS A 209 -5.24 101.42 33.67
CA HIS A 209 -6.55 102.06 33.88
C HIS A 209 -6.96 102.02 35.36
N LYS A 210 -6.88 100.86 36.01
CA LYS A 210 -7.22 100.69 37.43
C LYS A 210 -6.22 101.33 38.36
N PHE A 211 -4.93 101.38 38.02
CA PHE A 211 -3.90 102.09 38.76
C PHE A 211 -4.14 103.59 38.67
N ASN A 212 -4.57 104.10 37.51
CA ASN A 212 -4.93 105.50 37.35
C ASN A 212 -6.21 105.84 38.13
N GLU A 213 -7.25 105.01 38.05
CA GLU A 213 -8.48 105.17 38.84
C GLU A 213 -8.21 105.05 40.35
N MET A 214 -7.51 104.01 40.80
CA MET A 214 -7.13 103.86 42.20
C MET A 214 -6.21 104.97 42.64
N SER A 215 -5.24 105.42 41.84
CA SER A 215 -4.39 106.54 42.23
C SER A 215 -5.19 107.85 42.31
N ALA A 216 -6.19 108.04 41.45
CA ALA A 216 -7.09 109.19 41.53
C ALA A 216 -7.98 109.12 42.78
N LEU A 217 -8.64 107.98 43.02
CA LEU A 217 -9.48 107.74 44.18
C LEU A 217 -8.68 107.73 45.48
N TYR A 218 -7.47 107.16 45.48
CA TYR A 218 -6.57 107.15 46.63
C TYR A 218 -6.02 108.54 46.91
N ARG A 219 -5.69 109.34 45.89
CA ARG A 219 -5.36 110.76 46.10
C ARG A 219 -6.56 111.55 46.63
N GLN A 220 -7.77 111.27 46.15
CA GLN A 220 -8.99 111.92 46.66
C GLN A 220 -9.33 111.47 48.08
N LEU A 221 -9.23 110.18 48.38
CA LEU A 221 -9.49 109.59 49.69
C LEU A 221 -8.42 110.01 50.69
N ARG A 222 -7.15 110.05 50.28
CA ARG A 222 -6.04 110.52 51.12
C ARG A 222 -6.09 112.02 51.31
N ALA A 223 -6.47 112.81 50.31
CA ALA A 223 -6.75 114.24 50.49
C ALA A 223 -7.92 114.47 51.45
N THR A 224 -9.01 113.70 51.35
CA THR A 224 -10.17 113.82 52.26
C THR A 224 -9.91 113.25 53.64
N LEU A 225 -9.11 112.18 53.78
CA LEU A 225 -8.68 111.62 55.06
C LEU A 225 -7.60 112.50 55.72
N ASP A 226 -6.65 113.05 54.96
CA ASP A 226 -5.66 114.01 55.47
C ASP A 226 -6.38 115.30 55.91
N ASP A 227 -7.38 115.79 55.16
CA ASP A 227 -8.26 116.88 55.62
C ASP A 227 -9.01 116.50 56.91
N TYR A 228 -9.63 115.32 56.94
CA TYR A 228 -10.44 114.85 58.07
C TYR A 228 -9.61 114.58 59.34
N PHE A 229 -8.40 114.04 59.20
CA PHE A 229 -7.48 113.79 60.32
C PHE A 229 -6.67 115.04 60.72
N GLN A 230 -6.44 116.02 59.83
CA GLN A 230 -5.88 117.33 60.19
C GLN A 230 -6.90 118.26 60.86
N THR A 231 -8.19 118.16 60.53
CA THR A 231 -9.25 118.98 61.16
C THR A 231 -9.92 118.32 62.37
N VAL A 232 -9.88 116.98 62.51
CA VAL A 232 -10.56 116.28 63.61
C VAL A 232 -9.70 115.14 64.17
N LEU A 233 -9.06 115.38 65.33
CA LEU A 233 -8.29 114.38 66.08
C LEU A 233 -9.21 113.36 66.79
N TYR A 234 -9.44 112.19 66.18
CA TYR A 234 -10.01 111.00 66.84
C TYR A 234 -9.19 109.72 66.55
N PRO A 235 -8.23 109.35 67.42
CA PRO A 235 -7.34 108.19 67.25
C PRO A 235 -8.05 106.82 67.17
N GLU A 236 -9.22 106.69 67.80
CA GLU A 236 -9.96 105.41 67.88
C GLU A 236 -10.54 104.96 66.53
N ARG A 237 -10.90 105.91 65.66
CA ARG A 237 -11.46 105.61 64.33
C ARG A 237 -10.40 105.14 63.34
N GLN A 238 -9.15 105.61 63.50
CA GLN A 238 -8.01 105.16 62.70
C GLN A 238 -7.63 103.70 63.04
N ALA A 239 -7.70 103.32 64.32
CA ALA A 239 -7.49 101.94 64.75
C ALA A 239 -8.56 100.99 64.22
N ALA A 240 -9.84 101.40 64.23
CA ALA A 240 -10.94 100.61 63.68
C ALA A 240 -10.81 100.37 62.16
N TYR A 241 -10.35 101.37 61.41
CA TYR A 241 -10.09 101.25 59.98
C TYR A 241 -8.95 100.26 59.69
N HIS A 242 -7.83 100.34 60.40
CA HIS A 242 -6.74 99.38 60.26
C HIS A 242 -7.17 97.95 60.63
N GLY A 243 -8.02 97.79 61.65
CA GLY A 243 -8.59 96.48 61.99
C GLY A 243 -9.52 95.91 60.92
N LEU A 244 -10.25 96.76 60.20
CA LEU A 244 -11.11 96.33 59.10
C LEU A 244 -10.27 95.89 57.88
N VAL A 245 -9.22 96.64 57.54
CA VAL A 245 -8.29 96.31 56.45
C VAL A 245 -7.63 94.95 56.68
N GLN A 246 -7.16 94.68 57.90
CA GLN A 246 -6.57 93.38 58.25
C GLN A 246 -7.56 92.21 58.10
N ARG A 247 -8.82 92.39 58.50
CA ARG A 247 -9.84 91.33 58.35
C ARG A 247 -10.12 91.00 56.88
N THR A 248 -10.22 92.00 56.01
CA THR A 248 -10.37 91.76 54.57
C THR A 248 -9.17 91.06 53.96
N GLU A 249 -7.93 91.40 54.39
CA GLU A 249 -6.72 90.70 53.93
C GLU A 249 -6.69 89.23 54.36
N ASP A 250 -7.24 88.91 55.53
CA ASP A 250 -7.30 87.53 56.02
C ASP A 250 -8.40 86.72 55.33
N ASP A 251 -9.57 87.31 55.06
CA ASP A 251 -10.64 86.67 54.28
C ASP A 251 -10.20 86.38 52.84
N ASP A 252 -9.46 87.30 52.21
CA ASP A 252 -8.90 87.11 50.86
C ASP A 252 -7.88 85.97 50.80
N LYS A 253 -7.09 85.76 51.85
CA LYS A 253 -6.15 84.61 51.93
C LYS A 253 -6.91 83.29 51.98
N ILE A 254 -8.01 83.22 52.74
CA ILE A 254 -8.83 82.00 52.86
C ILE A 254 -9.54 81.70 51.54
N PHE A 255 -10.13 82.72 50.91
CA PHE A 255 -10.81 82.56 49.62
C PHE A 255 -9.85 82.08 48.53
N ASN A 256 -8.67 82.70 48.41
CA ASN A 256 -7.65 82.30 47.43
C ASN A 256 -7.17 80.86 47.65
N LYS A 257 -7.00 80.44 48.90
CA LYS A 257 -6.64 79.05 49.22
C LYS A 257 -7.71 78.07 48.74
N ASN A 258 -8.98 78.34 49.00
CA ASN A 258 -10.10 77.51 48.56
C ASN A 258 -10.20 77.44 47.02
N CYS A 259 -9.98 78.55 46.32
CA CYS A 259 -9.94 78.58 44.85
C CYS A 259 -8.81 77.71 44.29
N CYS A 260 -7.61 77.75 44.89
CA CYS A 260 -6.49 76.90 44.51
C CYS A 260 -6.81 75.41 44.71
N GLU A 261 -7.39 75.04 45.86
CA GLU A 261 -7.80 73.65 46.14
C GLU A 261 -8.86 73.15 45.15
N MET A 262 -9.83 74.00 44.79
CA MET A 262 -10.83 73.66 43.77
C MET A 262 -10.24 73.47 42.38
N ALA A 263 -9.29 74.31 41.97
CA ALA A 263 -8.60 74.15 40.69
C ALA A 263 -7.83 72.83 40.61
N VAL A 264 -7.15 72.43 41.70
CA VAL A 264 -6.43 71.14 41.78
C VAL A 264 -7.39 69.96 41.66
N LEU A 265 -8.52 69.98 42.39
CA LEU A 265 -9.52 68.93 42.32
C LEU A 265 -10.17 68.83 40.94
N GLN A 266 -10.41 69.96 40.28
CA GLN A 266 -10.98 70.00 38.94
C GLN A 266 -10.01 69.45 37.89
N SER A 267 -8.71 69.78 37.99
CA SER A 267 -7.66 69.19 37.14
C SER A 267 -7.54 67.67 37.34
N LYS A 268 -7.62 67.19 38.58
CA LYS A 268 -7.60 65.75 38.88
C LYS A 268 -8.81 65.03 38.29
N LYS A 269 -10.01 65.65 38.34
CA LYS A 269 -11.23 65.11 37.74
C LYS A 269 -11.07 64.97 36.22
N THR A 270 -10.60 66.00 35.52
CA THR A 270 -10.44 65.95 34.06
C THR A 270 -9.40 64.91 33.64
N GLN A 271 -8.30 64.78 34.40
CA GLN A 271 -7.30 63.73 34.18
C GLN A 271 -7.90 62.32 34.31
N LEU A 272 -8.67 62.07 35.37
CA LEU A 272 -9.31 60.76 35.57
C LEU A 272 -10.36 60.45 34.49
N GLU A 273 -11.15 61.45 34.08
CA GLU A 273 -12.11 61.31 32.97
C GLU A 273 -11.39 60.98 31.65
N HIS A 274 -10.25 61.60 31.38
CA HIS A 274 -9.44 61.31 30.20
C HIS A 274 -8.88 59.88 30.23
N THR A 275 -8.29 59.45 31.34
CA THR A 275 -7.79 58.07 31.50
C THR A 275 -8.90 57.04 31.34
N LEU A 276 -10.10 57.32 31.86
CA LEU A 276 -11.26 56.44 31.73
C LEU A 276 -11.77 56.37 30.28
N LYS A 277 -11.75 57.48 29.54
CA LYS A 277 -12.05 57.49 28.09
C LYS A 277 -11.04 56.65 27.31
N LEU A 278 -9.74 56.80 27.56
CA LEU A 278 -8.69 56.01 26.91
C LEU A 278 -8.86 54.51 27.19
N ALA A 279 -9.13 54.12 28.44
CA ALA A 279 -9.39 52.73 28.81
C ALA A 279 -10.60 52.14 28.05
N ARG A 280 -11.70 52.92 27.93
CA ARG A 280 -12.89 52.51 27.16
C ARG A 280 -12.59 52.34 25.67
N ILE A 281 -11.81 53.24 25.07
CA ILE A 281 -11.39 53.14 23.66
C ILE A 281 -10.53 51.88 23.46
N GLY A 282 -9.53 51.66 24.34
CA GLY A 282 -8.68 50.48 24.31
C GLY A 282 -9.47 49.17 24.43
N ALA A 283 -10.42 49.10 25.37
CA ALA A 283 -11.29 47.93 25.55
C ALA A 283 -12.16 47.67 24.31
N ARG A 284 -12.77 48.72 23.73
CA ARG A 284 -13.57 48.59 22.50
C ARG A 284 -12.73 48.11 21.30
N ARG A 285 -11.51 48.62 21.15
CA ARG A 285 -10.58 48.17 20.09
C ARG A 285 -10.24 46.68 20.27
N LYS A 286 -9.83 46.26 21.47
CA LYS A 286 -9.53 44.85 21.77
C LYS A 286 -10.73 43.93 21.49
N LEU A 287 -11.95 44.35 21.87
CA LEU A 287 -13.16 43.59 21.62
C LEU A 287 -13.45 43.43 20.11
N ARG A 288 -13.33 44.52 19.33
CA ARG A 288 -13.51 44.49 17.87
C ARG A 288 -12.49 43.56 17.20
N THR A 289 -11.23 43.64 17.59
CA THR A 289 -10.17 42.77 17.08
C THR A 289 -10.49 41.29 17.35
N ARG A 290 -10.86 40.95 18.60
CA ARG A 290 -11.27 39.57 18.95
C ARG A 290 -12.49 39.10 18.15
N HIS A 291 -13.49 39.95 17.97
CA HIS A 291 -14.68 39.63 17.19
C HIS A 291 -14.34 39.37 15.71
N ASN A 292 -13.48 40.20 15.11
CA ASN A 292 -13.03 40.02 13.74
C ASN A 292 -12.24 38.72 13.56
N TYR A 293 -11.31 38.40 14.47
CA TYR A 293 -10.58 37.13 14.45
C TYR A 293 -11.51 35.93 14.58
N ARG A 294 -12.49 35.99 15.48
CA ARG A 294 -13.50 34.94 15.62
C ARG A 294 -14.25 34.71 14.31
N ARG A 295 -14.73 35.78 13.66
CA ARG A 295 -15.46 35.68 12.39
C ARG A 295 -14.58 35.11 11.26
N LEU A 296 -13.30 35.49 11.22
CA LEU A 296 -12.34 34.94 10.26
C LEU A 296 -12.13 33.43 10.47
N LEU A 297 -11.99 33.00 11.73
CA LEU A 297 -11.84 31.59 12.08
C LEU A 297 -13.10 30.79 11.76
N GLU A 298 -14.28 31.32 12.05
CA GLU A 298 -15.56 30.70 11.66
C GLU A 298 -15.66 30.51 10.15
N MET A 299 -15.24 31.50 9.36
CA MET A 299 -15.19 31.40 7.90
C MET A 299 -14.16 30.37 7.42
N LYS A 300 -12.97 30.32 8.04
CA LYS A 300 -11.94 29.31 7.73
C LYS A 300 -12.43 27.89 8.03
N VAL A 301 -13.11 27.69 9.16
CA VAL A 301 -13.71 26.40 9.52
C VAL A 301 -14.77 25.98 8.51
N LEU A 302 -15.64 26.89 8.07
CA LEU A 302 -16.63 26.60 7.03
C LEU A 302 -15.99 26.20 5.70
N LEU A 303 -14.91 26.89 5.30
CA LEU A 303 -14.17 26.56 4.08
C LEU A 303 -13.51 25.19 4.18
N LEU A 304 -12.84 24.89 5.29
CA LEU A 304 -12.24 23.58 5.54
C LEU A 304 -13.28 22.45 5.54
N LYS A 305 -14.47 22.67 6.12
CA LYS A 305 -15.57 21.70 6.06
C LYS A 305 -16.03 21.43 4.63
N LYS A 306 -16.13 22.47 3.79
CA LYS A 306 -16.49 22.30 2.38
C LYS A 306 -15.41 21.54 1.60
N GLN A 307 -14.14 21.85 1.84
CA GLN A 307 -13.02 21.14 1.23
C GLN A 307 -13.00 19.66 1.63
N GLN A 308 -13.20 19.37 2.92
CA GLN A 308 -13.29 17.98 3.40
C GLN A 308 -14.43 17.23 2.69
N GLN A 309 -15.60 17.85 2.59
CA GLN A 309 -16.75 17.22 1.92
C GLN A 309 -16.49 16.95 0.43
N GLN A 310 -15.80 17.86 -0.26
CA GLN A 310 -15.40 17.65 -1.66
C GLN A 310 -14.43 16.48 -1.81
N LEU A 311 -13.43 16.39 -0.93
CA LEU A 311 -12.48 15.28 -0.92
C LEU A 311 -13.17 13.95 -0.62
N ASP A 312 -14.10 13.92 0.34
CA ASP A 312 -14.87 12.71 0.68
C ASP A 312 -15.73 12.25 -0.51
N ASP A 313 -16.38 13.18 -1.21
CA ASP A 313 -17.16 12.89 -2.42
C ASP A 313 -16.27 12.35 -3.56
N GLU A 314 -15.08 12.92 -3.75
CA GLU A 314 -14.09 12.47 -4.74
C GLU A 314 -13.57 11.07 -4.42
N HIS A 315 -13.19 10.81 -3.16
CA HIS A 315 -12.78 9.49 -2.70
C HIS A 315 -13.90 8.46 -2.91
N GLN A 316 -15.15 8.81 -2.60
CA GLN A 316 -16.28 7.91 -2.80
C GLN A 316 -16.51 7.60 -4.29
N ARG A 317 -16.37 8.59 -5.18
CA ARG A 317 -16.46 8.36 -6.64
C ARG A 317 -15.33 7.46 -7.14
N CYS A 318 -14.10 7.72 -6.70
CA CYS A 318 -12.94 6.91 -7.07
C CYS A 318 -13.11 5.45 -6.61
N LEU A 319 -13.50 5.23 -5.36
CA LEU A 319 -13.77 3.89 -4.83
C LEU A 319 -14.87 3.17 -5.61
N LYS A 320 -15.98 3.85 -5.94
CA LYS A 320 -17.05 3.26 -6.77
C LYS A 320 -16.53 2.83 -8.14
N TRP A 321 -15.69 3.64 -8.77
CA TRP A 321 -15.09 3.33 -10.07
C TRP A 321 -14.10 2.16 -9.99
N ILE A 322 -13.22 2.13 -8.99
CA ILE A 322 -12.28 1.02 -8.79
C ILE A 322 -13.05 -0.29 -8.53
N CYS A 323 -14.08 -0.25 -7.68
CA CYS A 323 -14.91 -1.42 -7.39
C CYS A 323 -15.65 -1.93 -8.65
N SER A 324 -16.20 -1.05 -9.48
CA SER A 324 -16.88 -1.48 -10.71
C SER A 324 -15.89 -2.06 -11.73
N PHE A 325 -14.74 -1.42 -11.92
CA PHE A 325 -13.69 -1.89 -12.81
C PHE A 325 -13.14 -3.26 -12.38
N THR A 326 -12.79 -3.41 -11.10
CA THR A 326 -12.28 -4.68 -10.56
C THR A 326 -13.31 -5.80 -10.64
N HIS A 327 -14.60 -5.50 -10.45
CA HIS A 327 -15.67 -6.48 -10.64
C HIS A 327 -15.78 -6.93 -12.11
N GLN A 328 -15.70 -6.00 -13.06
CA GLN A 328 -15.70 -6.32 -14.50
C GLN A 328 -14.48 -7.14 -14.90
N LEU A 329 -13.28 -6.76 -14.43
CA LEU A 329 -12.05 -7.50 -14.67
C LEU A 329 -12.12 -8.92 -14.11
N ARG A 330 -12.64 -9.08 -12.89
CA ARG A 330 -12.86 -10.40 -12.29
C ARG A 330 -13.81 -11.25 -13.13
N LYS A 331 -14.88 -10.65 -13.67
CA LYS A 331 -15.83 -11.35 -14.55
C LYS A 331 -15.14 -11.84 -15.82
N LEU A 332 -14.40 -10.97 -16.50
CA LEU A 332 -13.63 -11.33 -17.71
C LEU A 332 -12.60 -12.44 -17.43
N LEU A 333 -11.85 -12.33 -16.33
CA LEU A 333 -10.88 -13.35 -15.93
C LEU A 333 -11.56 -14.69 -15.61
N ALA A 334 -12.74 -14.67 -14.98
CA ALA A 334 -13.51 -15.88 -14.73
C ALA A 334 -14.03 -16.52 -16.03
N GLU A 335 -14.43 -15.72 -17.02
CA GLU A 335 -14.82 -16.21 -18.35
C GLU A 335 -13.63 -16.85 -19.08
N HIS A 336 -12.46 -16.19 -19.08
CA HIS A 336 -11.23 -16.75 -19.65
C HIS A 336 -10.78 -18.02 -18.93
N PHE A 337 -10.89 -18.07 -17.60
CA PHE A 337 -10.58 -19.25 -16.81
C PHE A 337 -11.51 -20.41 -17.17
N ALA A 338 -12.83 -20.17 -17.27
CA ALA A 338 -13.79 -21.18 -17.67
C ALA A 338 -13.53 -21.71 -19.10
N TRP A 339 -13.12 -20.83 -20.02
CA TRP A 339 -12.68 -21.24 -21.36
C TRP A 339 -11.41 -22.10 -21.32
N GLY A 340 -10.39 -21.68 -20.56
CA GLY A 340 -9.17 -22.45 -20.36
C GLY A 340 -9.44 -23.82 -19.76
N GLU A 341 -10.33 -23.90 -18.77
CA GLU A 341 -10.75 -25.16 -18.15
C GLU A 341 -11.47 -26.07 -19.14
N LYS A 342 -12.37 -25.53 -19.98
CA LYS A 342 -13.03 -26.30 -21.05
C LYS A 342 -12.03 -26.85 -22.06
N ILE A 343 -11.06 -26.03 -22.49
CA ILE A 343 -10.03 -26.45 -23.44
C ILE A 343 -9.16 -27.55 -22.82
N ALA A 344 -8.72 -27.39 -21.57
CA ALA A 344 -7.92 -28.38 -20.87
C ALA A 344 -8.68 -29.71 -20.67
N LYS A 345 -9.96 -29.65 -20.30
CA LYS A 345 -10.83 -30.84 -20.19
C LYS A 345 -10.99 -31.54 -21.53
N MET A 346 -11.24 -30.80 -22.61
CA MET A 346 -11.36 -31.38 -23.95
C MET A 346 -10.04 -32.02 -24.39
N ALA A 347 -8.91 -31.34 -24.17
CA ALA A 347 -7.59 -31.87 -24.47
C ALA A 347 -7.32 -33.18 -23.71
N LEU A 348 -7.67 -33.24 -22.41
CA LEU A 348 -7.55 -34.46 -21.62
C LEU A 348 -8.36 -35.62 -22.20
N ILE A 349 -9.62 -35.38 -22.59
CA ILE A 349 -10.45 -36.39 -23.25
C ILE A 349 -9.81 -36.84 -24.56
N CYS A 350 -9.34 -35.91 -25.39
CA CYS A 350 -8.65 -36.25 -26.64
C CYS A 350 -7.41 -37.12 -26.42
N THR A 351 -6.60 -36.84 -25.40
CA THR A 351 -5.38 -37.63 -25.11
C THR A 351 -5.65 -39.09 -24.73
N GLN A 352 -6.87 -39.42 -24.26
CA GLN A 352 -7.23 -40.81 -23.94
C GLN A 352 -7.31 -41.71 -25.19
N TYR A 353 -7.54 -41.13 -26.36
CA TYR A 353 -7.63 -41.86 -27.64
C TYR A 353 -6.33 -41.80 -28.44
N GLU A 354 -5.29 -41.15 -27.92
CA GLU A 354 -4.01 -41.01 -28.61
C GLU A 354 -3.14 -42.25 -28.43
N THR A 355 -2.46 -42.65 -29.50
CA THR A 355 -1.49 -43.73 -29.43
C THR A 355 -0.18 -43.26 -28.79
N GLU A 356 0.66 -44.18 -28.30
CA GLU A 356 1.99 -43.81 -27.79
C GLU A 356 2.84 -43.04 -28.81
N GLN A 357 2.66 -43.29 -30.11
CA GLN A 357 3.36 -42.54 -31.15
C GLN A 357 2.88 -41.09 -31.24
N ASP A 358 1.59 -40.84 -31.06
CA ASP A 358 1.03 -39.48 -31.09
C ASP A 358 1.40 -38.70 -29.82
N GLN A 359 1.49 -39.39 -28.67
CA GLN A 359 2.00 -38.82 -27.43
C GLN A 359 3.50 -38.46 -27.53
N ARG A 360 4.31 -39.34 -28.12
CA ARG A 360 5.74 -39.06 -28.39
C ARG A 360 5.93 -37.92 -29.38
N TYR A 361 5.03 -37.79 -30.37
CA TYR A 361 5.05 -36.66 -31.30
C TYR A 361 4.65 -35.35 -30.59
N ALA A 362 3.61 -35.38 -29.76
CA ALA A 362 3.19 -34.23 -28.95
C ALA A 362 4.26 -33.79 -27.93
N ALA A 363 5.06 -34.72 -27.41
CA ALA A 363 6.19 -34.40 -26.52
C ALA A 363 7.24 -33.47 -27.17
N ARG A 364 7.35 -33.45 -28.50
CA ARG A 364 8.22 -32.52 -29.23
C ARG A 364 7.77 -31.07 -29.11
N TRP A 365 6.49 -30.81 -28.86
CA TRP A 365 5.94 -29.47 -28.65
C TRP A 365 6.46 -28.81 -27.35
N PHE A 366 6.86 -29.62 -26.37
CA PHE A 366 7.42 -29.17 -25.10
C PHE A 366 8.95 -29.21 -25.06
N GLN A 367 9.60 -29.61 -26.17
CA GLN A 367 11.04 -29.52 -26.29
C GLN A 367 11.40 -28.10 -26.74
N PRO A 368 12.32 -27.40 -26.05
CA PRO A 368 12.84 -26.15 -26.56
C PRO A 368 13.48 -26.41 -27.92
N GLU A 369 13.11 -25.62 -28.94
CA GLU A 369 13.79 -25.72 -30.23
C GLU A 369 15.30 -25.58 -30.00
N PRO A 370 16.13 -26.41 -30.65
CA PRO A 370 17.56 -26.18 -30.65
C PRO A 370 17.80 -24.78 -31.21
N ASP A 371 18.62 -24.02 -30.49
CA ASP A 371 19.08 -22.67 -30.83
C ASP A 371 19.98 -22.74 -32.08
N ASP A 372 19.37 -23.04 -33.23
CA ASP A 372 20.03 -22.93 -34.51
C ASP A 372 20.01 -21.44 -34.89
N GLY A 373 21.17 -20.80 -34.69
CA GLY A 373 21.45 -19.38 -34.94
C GLY A 373 21.29 -18.90 -36.39
N LYS A 374 20.17 -19.22 -37.04
CA LYS A 374 19.75 -18.77 -38.37
C LYS A 374 18.26 -18.48 -38.41
N ARG A 375 17.80 -17.50 -37.62
CA ARG A 375 16.59 -16.73 -37.94
C ARG A 375 16.95 -15.29 -38.27
N LEU A 376 17.86 -15.11 -39.24
CA LEU A 376 17.92 -13.87 -40.01
C LEU A 376 16.84 -13.94 -41.09
N HIS A 377 15.91 -12.99 -41.02
CA HIS A 377 14.86 -12.70 -42.01
C HIS A 377 13.77 -13.77 -42.21
N LYS A 378 12.67 -13.62 -41.45
CA LYS A 378 11.33 -13.79 -42.05
C LYS A 378 10.46 -12.57 -41.73
N PRO A 379 9.81 -11.98 -42.74
CA PRO A 379 8.84 -10.91 -42.53
C PRO A 379 7.57 -11.45 -41.90
N GLU A 380 6.95 -10.58 -41.08
CA GLU A 380 5.57 -10.51 -40.61
C GLU A 380 4.59 -11.68 -40.89
N ALA A 381 3.91 -12.10 -39.81
CA ALA A 381 2.56 -12.66 -39.78
C ALA A 381 2.33 -14.17 -40.00
N HIS A 382 3.20 -15.05 -39.50
CA HIS A 382 2.76 -16.40 -39.12
C HIS A 382 2.92 -16.61 -37.62
N ASP A 383 1.77 -16.70 -36.93
CA ASP A 383 1.67 -17.11 -35.54
C ASP A 383 1.85 -18.63 -35.47
N ASP A 384 3.12 -19.06 -35.52
CA ASP A 384 3.55 -20.48 -35.54
C ASP A 384 3.15 -21.25 -34.26
N THR A 385 2.47 -20.59 -33.31
CA THR A 385 2.06 -21.13 -32.00
C THR A 385 1.22 -22.41 -32.11
N PHE A 386 0.43 -22.56 -33.18
CA PHE A 386 -0.47 -23.69 -33.39
C PHE A 386 -0.03 -24.69 -34.47
N ASP A 387 1.12 -24.50 -35.11
CA ASP A 387 1.54 -25.33 -36.24
C ASP A 387 1.73 -26.80 -35.85
N TYR A 388 2.30 -27.06 -34.67
CA TYR A 388 2.43 -28.42 -34.13
C TYR A 388 1.07 -29.10 -33.89
N LEU A 389 0.05 -28.35 -33.46
CA LEU A 389 -1.31 -28.87 -33.31
C LEU A 389 -1.91 -29.24 -34.66
N ILE A 390 -1.78 -28.35 -35.64
CA ILE A 390 -2.29 -28.55 -37.00
C ILE A 390 -1.61 -29.76 -37.65
N HIS A 391 -0.29 -29.91 -37.49
CA HIS A 391 0.43 -31.08 -37.98
C HIS A 391 -0.04 -32.38 -37.32
N LYS A 392 -0.33 -32.36 -36.01
CA LYS A 392 -0.90 -33.51 -35.30
C LYS A 392 -2.29 -33.86 -35.84
N ILE A 393 -3.16 -32.88 -36.03
CA ILE A 393 -4.51 -33.07 -36.61
C ILE A 393 -4.40 -33.70 -38.00
N ASN A 394 -3.54 -33.15 -38.86
CA ASN A 394 -3.34 -33.65 -40.22
C ASN A 394 -2.81 -35.09 -40.26
N ARG A 395 -1.91 -35.45 -39.33
CA ARG A 395 -1.40 -36.81 -39.19
C ARG A 395 -2.52 -37.79 -38.80
N VAL A 396 -3.33 -37.45 -37.80
CA VAL A 396 -4.46 -38.29 -37.36
C VAL A 396 -5.48 -38.46 -38.49
N GLU A 397 -5.77 -37.38 -39.23
CA GLU A 397 -6.70 -37.45 -40.37
C GLU A 397 -6.15 -38.37 -41.49
N ALA A 398 -4.86 -38.30 -41.80
CA ALA A 398 -4.22 -39.20 -42.76
C ALA A 398 -4.33 -40.68 -42.34
N ILE A 399 -4.11 -40.99 -41.06
CA ILE A 399 -4.28 -42.35 -40.52
C ILE A 399 -5.74 -42.79 -40.65
N ASN A 400 -6.71 -41.92 -40.33
CA ASN A 400 -8.13 -42.22 -40.45
C ASN A 400 -8.58 -42.44 -41.89
N ILE A 401 -7.96 -41.78 -42.88
CA ILE A 401 -8.22 -42.03 -44.30
C ILE A 401 -7.76 -43.45 -44.66
N VAL A 402 -6.53 -43.83 -44.29
CA VAL A 402 -5.98 -45.17 -44.55
C VAL A 402 -6.84 -46.26 -43.88
N LEU A 403 -7.24 -46.07 -42.62
CA LEU A 403 -8.10 -47.03 -41.91
C LEU A 403 -9.47 -47.19 -42.59
N ARG A 404 -10.06 -46.10 -43.11
CA ARG A 404 -11.32 -46.15 -43.85
C ARG A 404 -11.18 -46.94 -45.15
N GLU A 405 -10.13 -46.70 -45.91
CA GLU A 405 -9.84 -47.44 -47.14
C GLU A 405 -9.62 -48.92 -46.87
N GLU A 406 -8.89 -49.24 -45.80
CA GLU A 406 -8.53 -50.62 -45.52
C GLU A 406 -9.69 -51.43 -44.92
N LYS A 407 -10.56 -50.78 -44.16
CA LYS A 407 -11.87 -51.33 -43.78
C LYS A 407 -12.72 -51.65 -45.00
N LEU A 408 -12.76 -50.77 -46.01
CA LEU A 408 -13.49 -51.03 -47.27
C LEU A 408 -12.88 -52.22 -48.02
N ARG A 409 -11.54 -52.31 -48.10
CA ARG A 409 -10.86 -53.44 -48.74
C ARG A 409 -11.16 -54.77 -48.04
N LEU A 410 -11.08 -54.80 -46.71
CA LEU A 410 -11.39 -55.98 -45.91
C LEU A 410 -12.86 -56.41 -46.05
N LYS A 411 -13.79 -55.44 -46.09
CA LYS A 411 -15.20 -55.72 -46.32
C LYS A 411 -15.44 -56.39 -47.66
N ARG A 412 -14.86 -55.86 -48.75
CA ARG A 412 -14.93 -56.49 -50.08
C ARG A 412 -14.37 -57.92 -50.09
N LYS A 413 -13.21 -58.14 -49.48
CA LYS A 413 -12.62 -59.49 -49.37
C LYS A 413 -13.48 -60.45 -48.55
N ASN A 414 -14.13 -59.98 -47.49
CA ASN A 414 -15.05 -60.79 -46.71
C ASN A 414 -16.30 -61.14 -47.54
N ASP A 415 -16.86 -60.18 -48.28
CA ASP A 415 -17.99 -60.42 -49.17
C ASP A 415 -17.63 -61.47 -50.26
N GLU A 416 -16.42 -61.38 -50.83
CA GLU A 416 -15.88 -62.37 -51.76
C GLU A 416 -15.71 -63.76 -51.11
N LEU A 417 -15.17 -63.84 -49.89
CA LEU A 417 -15.01 -65.09 -49.15
C LEU A 417 -16.35 -65.72 -48.80
N GLN A 418 -17.34 -64.93 -48.37
CA GLN A 418 -18.71 -65.38 -48.14
C GLN A 418 -19.34 -65.91 -49.42
N THR A 419 -19.10 -65.25 -50.55
CA THR A 419 -19.60 -65.69 -51.86
C THR A 419 -18.96 -67.03 -52.27
N LYS A 420 -17.64 -67.16 -52.11
CA LYS A 420 -16.90 -68.42 -52.35
C LYS A 420 -17.34 -69.55 -51.42
N PHE A 421 -17.55 -69.25 -50.14
CA PHE A 421 -18.05 -70.21 -49.16
C PHE A 421 -19.46 -70.69 -49.49
N LYS A 422 -20.37 -69.77 -49.85
CA LYS A 422 -21.73 -70.12 -50.33
C LYS A 422 -21.68 -71.01 -51.58
N ALA A 423 -20.79 -70.72 -52.53
CA ALA A 423 -20.60 -71.53 -53.72
C ALA A 423 -20.04 -72.94 -53.40
N TYR A 424 -19.07 -73.04 -52.48
CA TYR A 424 -18.52 -74.31 -52.01
C TYR A 424 -19.58 -75.17 -51.31
N CYS A 425 -20.39 -74.58 -50.43
CA CYS A 425 -21.52 -75.24 -49.79
C CYS A 425 -22.65 -75.62 -50.76
N GLY A 426 -22.78 -74.96 -51.92
CA GLY A 426 -23.70 -75.35 -52.98
C GLY A 426 -23.18 -76.49 -53.87
N LEU A 427 -21.86 -76.62 -54.01
CA LEU A 427 -21.19 -77.69 -54.77
C LEU A 427 -21.08 -78.99 -53.98
N HIS A 428 -20.98 -78.91 -52.66
CA HIS A 428 -21.11 -80.05 -51.77
C HIS A 428 -22.52 -80.01 -51.17
N ASN A 429 -23.47 -80.75 -51.74
CA ASN A 429 -24.78 -81.00 -51.12
C ASN A 429 -24.58 -81.71 -49.77
N ILE A 430 -24.22 -80.97 -48.72
CA ILE A 430 -24.03 -81.49 -47.37
C ILE A 430 -25.35 -81.25 -46.63
N THR A 431 -26.14 -82.30 -46.56
CA THR A 431 -27.38 -82.45 -45.77
C THR A 431 -27.13 -82.55 -44.25
N ALA A 432 -26.09 -81.89 -43.71
CA ALA A 432 -25.79 -81.89 -42.28
C ALA A 432 -24.96 -80.66 -41.85
N PRO A 433 -25.60 -79.53 -41.53
CA PRO A 433 -24.92 -78.29 -41.13
C PRO A 433 -24.31 -78.33 -39.72
N GLU A 434 -24.59 -79.37 -38.92
CA GLU A 434 -24.16 -79.47 -37.51
C GLU A 434 -22.69 -79.86 -37.30
N LYS A 435 -21.97 -80.31 -38.35
CA LYS A 435 -20.54 -80.70 -38.23
C LYS A 435 -19.54 -79.63 -38.65
N LEU A 436 -20.00 -78.47 -39.13
CA LEU A 436 -19.13 -77.33 -39.45
C LEU A 436 -19.01 -76.41 -38.22
N HIS A 437 -18.31 -76.90 -37.19
CA HIS A 437 -17.80 -76.02 -36.15
C HIS A 437 -16.59 -75.25 -36.68
N LEU A 438 -16.86 -74.05 -37.20
CA LEU A 438 -15.83 -73.01 -37.28
C LEU A 438 -15.36 -72.71 -35.86
N CYS A 439 -14.10 -73.04 -35.56
CA CYS A 439 -13.42 -72.58 -34.35
C CYS A 439 -13.48 -71.05 -34.32
N GLY A 440 -14.22 -70.48 -33.37
CA GLY A 440 -14.39 -69.04 -33.25
C GLY A 440 -15.65 -68.51 -32.55
N ARG A 441 -16.51 -69.36 -31.96
CA ARG A 441 -17.46 -68.91 -30.92
C ARG A 441 -16.94 -69.31 -29.54
N GLY A 442 -16.18 -68.43 -28.89
CA GLY A 442 -16.29 -68.25 -27.44
C GLY A 442 -17.59 -67.45 -27.22
N ALA A 443 -18.61 -68.04 -26.62
CA ALA A 443 -18.82 -67.98 -25.17
C ALA A 443 -18.96 -66.53 -24.70
N ASP A 444 -20.16 -65.97 -24.86
CA ASP A 444 -20.90 -65.26 -23.81
C ASP A 444 -22.22 -64.71 -24.38
N GLU A 445 -23.21 -65.59 -24.50
CA GLU A 445 -24.61 -65.21 -24.45
C GLU A 445 -25.37 -66.25 -23.62
N ARG A 446 -25.36 -66.06 -22.30
CA ARG A 446 -26.47 -66.43 -21.41
C ARG A 446 -26.46 -65.50 -20.20
N THR A 447 -27.31 -64.47 -20.19
CA THR A 447 -28.47 -64.40 -19.26
C THR A 447 -29.32 -63.15 -19.52
N SER A 448 -30.60 -63.42 -19.77
CA SER A 448 -31.82 -62.67 -19.37
C SER A 448 -32.11 -61.27 -19.92
N GLN A 449 -33.09 -61.28 -20.84
CA GLN A 449 -34.20 -60.33 -21.12
C GLN A 449 -34.80 -59.61 -19.87
N PRO A 450 -35.82 -58.74 -20.05
CA PRO A 450 -36.06 -57.67 -21.03
C PRO A 450 -35.94 -56.26 -20.43
#